data_AF-K3W963-F1
#
_entry.id   AF-K3W963-F1
#
_cell.length_a   1.000
_cell.length_b   1.000
_cell.length_c   1.000
_cell.angle_alpha   90.00
_cell.angle_beta   90.00
_cell.angle_gamma   90.00
#
_symmetry.space_group_name_H-M   'P 1'
#
loop_
_entity.id
_entity.type
_entity.pdbx_description
1 polymer ?
#
loop_
_entity_poly.entity_id
_entity_poly.type
_entity_poly.pdbx_seq_one_letter_code
_entity_poly.pdbx_strand_id
1 'polypeptide(L)'
;MASRAAAKSSKWFSDPSTYPLIACITAGAVMCASFGVRHLVASPDVKWNREARKSNELATKEQISWMSHRNTLKNLRENPVNVLHPSNK
;
A
#
# COMPACT_ATOMS: atom_id res chain seq x y z
N MET A 1 19.40 35.38 31.62
CA MET A 1 19.15 34.38 32.69
C MET A 1 17.74 33.85 32.55
N ALA A 2 17.57 32.54 32.71
CA ALA A 2 16.32 31.76 32.70
C ALA A 2 15.70 31.40 31.34
N SER A 3 16.23 30.30 30.79
CA SER A 3 15.58 29.39 29.84
C SER A 3 14.11 29.15 30.20
N ARG A 4 13.16 29.41 29.28
CA ARG A 4 11.85 28.75 29.33
C ARG A 4 11.99 27.33 28.76
N ALA A 5 12.76 26.49 29.46
CA ALA A 5 12.62 25.05 29.36
C ALA A 5 11.33 24.66 30.11
N ALA A 6 10.17 25.02 29.54
CA ALA A 6 8.88 24.60 30.07
C ALA A 6 8.74 23.09 29.81
N ALA A 7 8.81 22.33 30.91
CA ALA A 7 8.62 20.88 31.05
C ALA A 7 8.13 20.12 29.81
N LYS A 8 9.04 19.36 29.19
CA LYS A 8 8.74 18.29 28.24
C LYS A 8 8.20 17.05 28.97
N SER A 9 7.08 17.15 29.69
CA SER A 9 6.32 15.93 30.03
C SER A 9 5.30 15.72 28.90
N SER A 10 5.57 14.71 28.07
CA SER A 10 4.66 14.31 27.00
C SER A 10 3.35 13.81 27.61
N LYS A 11 2.38 14.71 27.79
CA LYS A 11 1.05 14.40 28.33
C LYS A 11 0.33 13.33 27.49
N TRP A 12 0.77 13.14 26.24
CA TRP A 12 0.34 12.09 25.31
C TRP A 12 0.50 10.66 25.85
N PHE A 13 1.50 10.39 26.70
CA PHE A 13 1.72 9.05 27.27
C PHE A 13 1.29 8.95 28.73
N SER A 14 0.93 10.08 29.36
CA SER A 14 0.52 10.12 30.76
C SER A 14 -0.96 9.77 30.97
N ASP A 15 -1.81 9.94 29.95
CA ASP A 15 -3.25 9.71 30.04
C ASP A 15 -3.66 8.41 29.32
N PRO A 16 -4.26 7.43 30.03
CA PRO A 16 -4.77 6.19 29.43
C PRO A 16 -5.74 6.38 28.27
N SER A 17 -6.51 7.48 28.27
CA SER A 17 -7.47 7.79 27.20
C SER A 17 -6.81 8.17 25.87
N THR A 18 -5.51 8.45 25.87
CA THR A 18 -4.77 8.86 24.66
C THR A 18 -4.23 7.65 23.86
N TYR A 19 -4.10 6.47 24.47
CA TYR A 19 -3.60 5.27 23.77
C TYR A 19 -4.48 4.83 22.58
N PRO A 20 -5.82 4.85 22.66
CA PRO A 20 -6.67 4.56 21.51
C PRO A 20 -6.45 5.54 20.34
N LEU A 21 -6.24 6.82 20.62
CA LEU A 21 -5.96 7.83 19.60
C LEU A 21 -4.60 7.58 18.94
N ILE A 22 -3.57 7.29 19.73
CA ILE A 22 -2.25 6.91 19.23
C ILE A 22 -2.37 5.67 18.33
N ALA A 23 -3.13 4.66 18.75
CA ALA A 23 -3.33 3.44 17.98
C ALA A 23 -3.97 3.71 16.61
N CYS A 24 -4.96 4.60 16.51
CA CYS A 24 -5.56 4.99 15.23
C CYS A 24 -4.57 5.72 14.33
N ILE A 25 -3.79 6.64 14.90
CA ILE A 25 -2.77 7.40 14.15
C ILE A 25 -1.67 6.47 13.64
N THR A 26 -1.16 5.58 14.49
CA THR A 26 -0.12 4.63 14.09
C THR A 26 -0.64 3.65 13.06
N ALA A 27 -1.87 3.15 13.20
CA ALA A 27 -2.51 2.29 12.21
C ALA A 27 -2.61 2.99 10.84
N GLY A 28 -3.07 4.24 10.81
CA GLY A 28 -3.13 5.04 9.58
C GLY A 28 -1.76 5.29 8.95
N ALA A 29 -0.75 5.63 9.77
CA ALA A 29 0.62 5.84 9.31
C ALA A 29 1.24 4.57 8.74
N VAL A 30 1.08 3.43 9.42
CA VAL A 30 1.57 2.11 8.97
C VAL A 30 0.86 1.70 7.68
N MET A 31 -0.45 1.94 7.58
CA MET A 31 -1.20 1.68 6.35
C MET A 31 -0.68 2.55 5.20
N CYS A 32 -0.52 3.85 5.41
CA CYS A 32 0.02 4.75 4.39
C CYS A 32 1.42 4.32 3.93
N ALA A 33 2.32 4.05 4.87
CA ALA A 33 3.70 3.64 4.56
C ALA A 33 3.76 2.28 3.85
N SER A 34 3.01 1.27 4.33
CA SER A 34 3.01 -0.07 3.73
C SER A 34 2.48 -0.04 2.29
N PHE A 35 1.38 0.68 2.05
CA PHE A 35 0.85 0.84 0.69
C PHE A 35 1.78 1.66 -0.19
N GLY A 36 2.40 2.73 0.35
CA GLY A 36 3.41 3.51 -0.37
C GLY A 36 4.60 2.65 -0.80
N VAL A 37 5.18 1.88 0.11
CA VAL A 37 6.30 0.97 -0.19
C VAL A 37 5.89 -0.08 -1.22
N ARG A 38 4.70 -0.69 -1.08
CA ARG A 38 4.18 -1.64 -2.07
C ARG A 38 4.11 -1.01 -3.47
N HIS A 39 3.61 0.21 -3.59
CA HIS A 39 3.51 0.90 -4.88
C HIS A 39 4.87 1.34 -5.43
N LEU A 40 5.84 1.68 -4.59
CA LEU A 40 7.18 2.05 -5.06
C LEU A 40 8.01 0.84 -5.51
N VAL A 41 7.85 -0.31 -4.84
CA VAL A 41 8.71 -1.48 -5.07
C VAL A 41 8.10 -2.48 -6.05
N ALA A 42 6.79 -2.70 -5.98
CA ALA A 42 6.13 -3.79 -6.72
C ALA A 42 5.21 -3.30 -7.86
N SER A 43 5.08 -1.99 -8.07
CA SER A 43 4.33 -1.49 -9.24
C SER A 43 5.09 -1.81 -10.53
N PRO A 44 4.41 -2.30 -11.58
CA PRO A 44 5.03 -2.62 -12.87
C PRO A 44 5.59 -1.39 -13.61
N ASP A 45 5.14 -0.19 -13.22
CA ASP A 45 5.62 1.08 -13.77
C ASP A 45 7.01 1.44 -13.22
N VAL A 46 7.37 0.98 -12.02
CA VAL A 46 8.66 1.27 -11.39
C VAL A 46 9.62 0.11 -11.61
N LYS A 47 10.43 0.21 -12.66
CA LYS A 47 11.34 -0.86 -13.08
C LYS A 47 12.67 -0.80 -12.34
N TRP A 48 12.80 -1.53 -11.24
CA TRP A 48 14.06 -1.66 -10.48
C TRP A 48 15.12 -2.49 -11.20
N ASN A 49 14.73 -3.64 -11.77
CA ASN A 49 15.64 -4.50 -12.51
C ASN A 49 15.88 -3.96 -13.94
N ARG A 50 17.14 -3.90 -14.36
CA ARG A 50 17.54 -3.47 -15.72
C ARG A 50 17.05 -4.44 -16.80
N GLU A 51 16.99 -5.73 -16.52
CA GLU A 51 16.57 -6.75 -17.48
C GLU A 51 15.08 -6.64 -17.80
N ALA A 52 14.25 -6.45 -16.77
CA ALA A 52 12.82 -6.19 -16.90
C ALA A 52 12.48 -4.91 -17.70
N ARG A 53 13.42 -3.95 -17.82
CA ARG A 53 13.25 -2.79 -18.70
C ARG A 53 13.33 -3.13 -20.18
N LYS A 54 14.11 -4.15 -20.53
CA LYS A 54 14.41 -4.51 -21.93
C LYS A 54 13.46 -5.56 -22.49
N SER A 55 12.95 -6.44 -21.65
CA SER A 55 12.04 -7.51 -22.06
C SER A 55 10.58 -7.16 -21.78
N ASN A 56 9.76 -7.11 -22.83
CA ASN A 56 8.32 -6.87 -22.69
C ASN A 56 7.60 -8.03 -21.97
N GLU A 57 8.07 -9.26 -22.11
CA GLU A 57 7.44 -10.43 -21.47
C GLU A 57 7.53 -10.41 -19.94
N LEU A 58 8.70 -10.03 -19.39
CA LEU A 58 8.86 -9.92 -17.93
C LEU A 58 7.99 -8.79 -17.36
N ALA A 59 7.88 -7.66 -18.08
CA ALA A 59 7.00 -6.56 -17.69
C ALA A 59 5.53 -6.98 -17.63
N THR A 60 5.06 -7.76 -18.62
CA THR A 60 3.68 -8.28 -18.63
C THR A 60 3.43 -9.25 -17.47
N LYS A 61 4.40 -10.13 -17.14
CA LYS A 61 4.28 -11.04 -16.00
C LYS A 61 4.17 -10.30 -14.66
N GLU A 62 4.99 -9.28 -14.45
CA GLU A 62 4.94 -8.43 -13.25
C GLU A 62 3.59 -7.70 -13.15
N GLN A 63 3.08 -7.18 -14.26
CA GLN A 63 1.78 -6.51 -14.32
C GLN A 63 0.61 -7.45 -14.00
N ILE A 64 0.62 -8.69 -14.51
CA ILE A 64 -0.41 -9.70 -14.20
C ILE A 64 -0.36 -10.07 -12.72
N SER A 65 0.83 -10.28 -12.17
CA SER A 65 1.03 -10.56 -10.74
C SER A 65 0.53 -9.40 -9.87
N TRP A 66 0.83 -8.16 -10.24
CA TRP A 66 0.34 -6.97 -9.54
C TRP A 66 -1.19 -6.88 -9.54
N MET A 67 -1.81 -7.13 -10.70
CA MET A 67 -3.27 -7.10 -10.87
C MET A 67 -4.00 -8.37 -10.39
N SER A 68 -3.29 -9.39 -9.91
CA SER A 68 -3.90 -10.63 -9.41
C SER A 68 -5.00 -10.37 -8.36
N HIS A 69 -4.75 -9.43 -7.46
CA HIS A 69 -5.68 -9.02 -6.41
C HIS A 69 -6.96 -8.39 -6.99
N ARG A 70 -6.82 -7.60 -8.07
CA ARG A 70 -7.97 -7.03 -8.81
C ARG A 70 -8.73 -8.10 -9.57
N ASN A 71 -8.06 -9.13 -10.06
CA ASN A 71 -8.71 -10.22 -10.81
C ASN A 71 -9.69 -11.02 -9.94
N THR A 72 -9.42 -11.16 -8.64
CA THR A 72 -10.37 -11.76 -7.71
C THR A 72 -11.60 -10.87 -7.51
N LEU A 73 -11.39 -9.56 -7.32
CA LEU A 73 -12.47 -8.62 -7.04
C LEU A 73 -13.37 -8.34 -8.25
N LYS A 74 -12.81 -8.28 -9.46
CA LYS A 74 -13.57 -7.99 -10.69
C LYS A 74 -14.58 -9.09 -11.04
N ASN A 75 -14.39 -10.30 -10.52
CA ASN A 75 -15.25 -11.46 -10.78
C ASN A 75 -16.32 -11.67 -9.68
N LEU A 76 -16.40 -10.78 -8.68
CA LEU A 76 -17.41 -10.90 -7.61
C LEU A 76 -18.84 -10.64 -8.10
N ARG A 77 -19.00 -9.98 -9.24
CA ARG A 77 -20.29 -9.79 -9.91
C ARG A 77 -20.15 -10.14 -11.38
N GLU A 78 -21.19 -10.77 -11.93
CA GLU A 78 -21.27 -10.98 -13.36
C GLU A 78 -21.24 -9.65 -14.10
N ASN A 79 -20.29 -9.55 -15.02
CA ASN A 79 -20.13 -8.40 -15.90
C ASN A 79 -20.12 -8.94 -17.34
N PRO A 80 -20.98 -8.44 -18.25
CA PRO A 80 -20.98 -8.84 -19.66
C PRO A 80 -19.60 -8.68 -20.33
N VAL A 81 -18.73 -7.80 -19.83
CA VAL A 81 -17.34 -7.66 -20.31
C VAL A 81 -16.43 -8.81 -19.85
N ASN A 82 -16.64 -9.39 -18.68
CA ASN A 82 -15.81 -10.48 -18.14
C ASN A 82 -16.17 -11.86 -18.72
N VAL A 83 -17.44 -12.09 -19.08
CA VAL A 83 -17.89 -13.37 -19.67
C VAL A 83 -17.37 -13.59 -21.09
N LEU A 84 -17.01 -12.51 -21.78
CA LEU A 84 -16.42 -12.55 -23.12
C LEU A 84 -14.87 -12.64 -23.09
N HIS A 85 -14.24 -12.46 -21.92
CA HIS A 85 -12.79 -12.45 -21.81
C HIS A 85 -12.22 -13.89 -21.79
N PRO A 86 -11.24 -14.22 -22.65
CA PRO A 86 -10.75 -15.60 -22.82
C PRO A 86 -10.06 -16.20 -21.58
N SER A 87 -9.74 -15.39 -20.55
CA SER A 87 -9.12 -15.89 -19.30
C SER A 87 -10.11 -16.46 -18.28
N ASN A 88 -11.42 -16.47 -18.57
CA ASN A 88 -12.49 -17.00 -17.70
C ASN A 88 -13.10 -18.31 -18.25
N LYS A 89 -12.55 -18.88 -19.33
CA LYS A 89 -12.92 -20.20 -19.87
C LYS A 89 -11.82 -21.22 -19.60
#